data_AF-A0A4Y6KM90-F1
#
_entry.id   AF-A0A4Y6KM90-F1
#
_cell.length_a   1.000
_cell.length_b   1.000
_cell.length_c   1.000
_cell.angle_alpha   90.00
_cell.angle_beta   90.00
_cell.angle_gamma   90.00
#
_symmetry.space_group_name_H-M   'P 1'
#
loop_
_entity.id
_entity.type
_entity.pdbx_description
1 polymer ?
#
loop_
_entity_poly.entity_id
_entity_poly.type
_entity_poly.pdbx_seq_one_letter_code
_entity_poly.pdbx_strand_id
1 'polypeptide(L)'
;MKLEFTLETAQGTQTLKAELGQLVVAGWAGRDRDAIEHHIEELAAIGVPRPSAVPLYYRVAANQITQDEVVQVVGDSSSGEIEAFVFAVDGVLYLSIASDHTDRKLEAYSVALSKQVCVKPVARTAWPLAEVADHWDALQVRSRIVENGAEVAYQDGTLASLRTATDLIAGYSGATLPDGTGMTCGTVAVIGGIRPATVFEMELYDPVRQRSIRHRYTLDVLPEVA
;
A
#
# COMPACT_ATOMS: atom_id res chain seq x y z
N MET A 1 9.04 -14.21 1.58
CA MET A 1 8.54 -14.20 0.19
C MET A 1 9.64 -13.78 -0.73
N LYS A 2 9.85 -14.54 -1.81
CA LYS A 2 10.85 -14.21 -2.84
C LYS A 2 10.17 -13.42 -3.93
N LEU A 3 10.65 -12.22 -4.17
CA LEU A 3 10.14 -11.29 -5.15
C LEU A 3 11.24 -10.99 -6.16
N GLU A 4 10.84 -10.71 -7.38
CA GLU A 4 11.75 -10.26 -8.42
C GLU A 4 11.22 -8.95 -9.00
N PHE A 5 12.08 -7.93 -9.00
CA PHE A 5 11.78 -6.62 -9.50
C PHE A 5 12.64 -6.28 -10.70
N THR A 6 12.02 -5.65 -11.69
CA THR A 6 12.68 -4.80 -12.67
C THR A 6 13.05 -3.49 -11.96
N LEU A 7 14.31 -3.37 -11.55
CA LEU A 7 14.84 -2.16 -10.93
C LEU A 7 15.22 -1.16 -12.02
N GLU A 8 14.46 -0.07 -12.11
CA GLU A 8 14.75 1.04 -13.01
C GLU A 8 15.54 2.12 -12.25
N THR A 9 16.73 2.42 -12.75
CA THR A 9 17.64 3.43 -12.21
C THR A 9 17.94 4.50 -13.25
N ALA A 10 18.56 5.61 -12.84
CA ALA A 10 19.07 6.60 -13.77
C ALA A 10 20.13 6.04 -14.75
N GLN A 11 20.79 4.93 -14.40
CA GLN A 11 21.84 4.29 -15.20
C GLN A 11 21.31 3.15 -16.08
N GLY A 12 20.02 2.82 -15.98
CA GLY A 12 19.38 1.74 -16.74
C GLY A 12 18.63 0.75 -15.86
N THR A 13 18.29 -0.40 -16.44
CA THR A 13 17.42 -1.40 -15.81
C THR A 13 18.23 -2.65 -15.44
N GLN A 14 17.95 -3.21 -14.27
CA GLN A 14 18.52 -4.48 -13.82
C GLN A 14 17.51 -5.31 -13.03
N THR A 15 17.80 -6.59 -12.84
CA THR A 15 16.98 -7.46 -11.97
C THR A 15 17.41 -7.30 -10.52
N LEU A 16 16.44 -7.05 -9.63
CA LEU A 16 16.62 -7.05 -8.19
C LEU A 16 15.80 -8.20 -7.59
N LYS A 17 16.47 -9.11 -6.89
CA LYS A 17 15.81 -10.17 -6.11
C LYS A 17 15.71 -9.73 -4.66
N ALA A 18 14.52 -9.84 -4.09
CA ALA A 18 14.28 -9.50 -2.69
C ALA A 18 13.66 -10.69 -1.97
N GLU A 19 14.20 -11.03 -0.80
CA GLU A 19 13.59 -12.01 0.11
C GLU A 19 13.00 -11.28 1.31
N LEU A 20 11.70 -11.03 1.28
CA LEU A 20 10.99 -10.32 2.34
C LEU A 20 10.45 -11.29 3.38
N GLY A 21 11.04 -11.31 4.56
CA GLY A 21 10.61 -12.10 5.71
C GLY A 21 9.65 -11.36 6.64
N GLN A 22 9.50 -10.04 6.48
CA GLN A 22 8.69 -9.17 7.33
C GLN A 22 7.83 -8.23 6.47
N LEU A 23 6.58 -8.02 6.86
CA LEU A 23 5.68 -7.05 6.24
C LEU A 23 5.04 -6.17 7.32
N VAL A 24 5.09 -4.86 7.07
CA VAL A 24 4.54 -3.81 7.91
C VAL A 24 3.54 -3.00 7.09
N VAL A 25 2.42 -2.64 7.68
CA VAL A 25 1.46 -1.69 7.11
C VAL A 25 1.43 -0.46 8.02
N ALA A 26 1.85 0.70 7.49
CA ALA A 26 1.79 1.96 8.22
C ALA A 26 0.40 2.59 8.06
N GLY A 27 -0.46 2.38 9.06
CA GLY A 27 -1.77 3.04 9.14
C GLY A 27 -1.67 4.46 9.70
N TRP A 28 -2.69 5.27 9.41
CA TRP A 28 -2.78 6.65 9.89
C TRP A 28 -1.56 7.51 9.49
N ALA A 29 -1.05 7.28 8.28
CA ALA A 29 0.18 7.88 7.76
C ALA A 29 0.02 9.32 7.23
N GLY A 30 -1.16 9.94 7.37
CA GLY A 30 -1.38 11.33 6.97
C GLY A 30 -0.46 12.32 7.70
N ARG A 31 -0.21 13.47 7.04
CA ARG A 31 0.55 14.58 7.65
C ARG A 31 -0.34 15.55 8.44
N ASP A 32 -1.60 15.68 8.05
CA ASP A 32 -2.56 16.57 8.70
C ASP A 32 -3.08 15.93 9.99
N ARG A 33 -2.60 16.43 11.13
CA ARG A 33 -2.96 15.91 12.45
C ARG A 33 -4.42 16.20 12.80
N ASP A 34 -4.94 17.35 12.39
CA ASP A 34 -6.31 17.76 12.72
C ASP A 34 -7.30 16.92 11.88
N ALA A 35 -6.99 16.68 10.60
CA ALA A 35 -7.79 15.79 9.76
C ALA A 35 -7.75 14.34 10.25
N ILE A 36 -6.58 13.84 10.71
CA ILE A 36 -6.49 12.50 11.32
C ILE A 36 -7.34 12.42 12.59
N GLU A 37 -7.21 13.40 13.49
CA GLU A 37 -7.96 13.38 14.74
C GLU A 37 -9.47 13.45 14.48
N HIS A 38 -9.90 14.30 13.55
CA HIS A 38 -11.30 14.37 13.13
C HIS A 38 -11.81 13.01 12.63
N HIS A 39 -11.04 12.32 11.79
CA HIS A 39 -11.42 11.00 11.30
C HIS A 39 -11.47 9.93 12.42
N ILE A 40 -10.56 10.02 13.41
CA ILE A 40 -10.61 9.16 14.60
C ILE A 40 -11.91 9.41 15.40
N GLU A 41 -12.34 10.67 15.54
CA GLU A 41 -13.60 11.02 16.20
C GLU A 41 -14.83 10.49 15.46
N GLU A 42 -14.86 10.58 14.12
CA GLU A 42 -15.92 10.01 13.29
C GLU A 42 -16.05 8.49 13.48
N LEU A 43 -14.91 7.77 13.44
CA LEU A 43 -14.87 6.32 13.66
C LEU A 43 -15.28 5.94 15.09
N ALA A 44 -14.85 6.72 16.09
CA ALA A 44 -15.24 6.51 17.47
C ALA A 44 -16.75 6.68 17.69
N ALA A 45 -17.38 7.63 16.99
CA ALA A 45 -18.83 7.86 17.08
C ALA A 45 -19.67 6.67 16.58
N ILE A 46 -19.10 5.82 15.71
CA ILE A 46 -19.74 4.59 15.22
C ILE A 46 -19.23 3.31 15.92
N GLY A 47 -18.46 3.46 17.00
CA GLY A 47 -18.03 2.35 17.85
C GLY A 47 -16.70 1.70 17.48
N VAL A 48 -15.94 2.25 16.53
CA VAL A 48 -14.60 1.76 16.21
C VAL A 48 -13.60 2.28 17.25
N PRO A 49 -12.77 1.42 17.86
CA PRO A 49 -11.78 1.86 18.84
C PRO A 49 -10.76 2.83 18.26
N ARG A 50 -10.38 3.84 19.05
CA ARG A 50 -9.30 4.77 18.70
C ARG A 50 -7.97 4.00 18.51
N PRO A 51 -7.10 4.43 17.58
CA PRO A 51 -5.79 3.83 17.45
C PRO A 51 -4.92 4.10 18.68
N SER A 52 -4.06 3.15 19.04
CA SER A 52 -3.15 3.28 20.18
C SER A 52 -1.98 4.25 19.93
N ALA A 53 -1.69 4.53 18.67
CA ALA A 53 -0.66 5.47 18.23
C ALA A 53 -1.03 6.05 16.84
N VAL A 54 -0.45 7.20 16.50
CA VAL A 54 -0.57 7.82 15.17
C VAL A 54 0.83 8.26 14.72
N PRO A 55 1.43 7.65 13.69
CA PRO A 55 0.97 6.49 12.93
C PRO A 55 0.85 5.20 13.76
N LEU A 56 0.11 4.21 13.25
CA LEU A 56 0.00 2.87 13.83
C LEU A 56 0.57 1.83 12.86
N TYR A 57 1.47 0.97 13.35
CA TYR A 57 2.14 -0.03 12.52
C TYR A 57 1.55 -1.41 12.75
N TYR A 58 0.89 -1.95 11.73
CA TYR A 58 0.38 -3.31 11.75
C TYR A 58 1.42 -4.27 11.19
N ARG A 59 1.61 -5.41 11.85
CA ARG A 59 2.41 -6.52 11.33
C ARG A 59 1.46 -7.51 10.67
N VAL A 60 1.75 -7.87 9.43
CA VAL A 60 1.08 -8.97 8.75
C VAL A 60 2.09 -10.01 8.30
N ALA A 61 1.63 -11.23 8.09
CA ALA A 61 2.48 -12.33 7.65
C ALA A 61 3.08 -12.03 6.27
N ALA A 62 4.38 -12.29 6.11
CA ALA A 62 5.08 -11.99 4.86
C ALA A 62 4.51 -12.78 3.67
N ASN A 63 3.89 -13.94 3.91
CA ASN A 63 3.20 -14.73 2.87
C ASN A 63 1.93 -14.08 2.31
N GLN A 64 1.51 -12.93 2.84
CA GLN A 64 0.49 -12.11 2.19
C GLN A 64 1.03 -11.34 0.98
N ILE A 65 2.36 -11.18 0.85
CA ILE A 65 2.93 -10.48 -0.30
C ILE A 65 2.86 -11.35 -1.55
N THR A 66 2.34 -10.80 -2.64
CA THR A 66 2.34 -11.45 -3.96
C THR A 66 2.64 -10.44 -5.08
N GLN A 67 3.14 -10.93 -6.22
CA GLN A 67 3.24 -10.16 -7.48
C GLN A 67 2.37 -10.80 -8.58
N ASP A 68 1.41 -11.64 -8.17
CA ASP A 68 0.47 -12.29 -9.07
C ASP A 68 -0.62 -11.33 -9.52
N GLU A 69 -1.06 -11.47 -10.77
CA GLU A 69 -2.12 -10.64 -11.37
C GLU A 69 -3.52 -11.19 -11.09
N VAL A 70 -3.62 -12.39 -10.51
CA VAL A 70 -4.88 -12.98 -10.04
C VAL A 70 -4.69 -13.34 -8.58
N VAL A 71 -5.56 -12.86 -7.71
CA VAL A 71 -5.51 -13.15 -6.28
C VAL A 71 -6.85 -13.66 -5.79
N GLN A 72 -6.80 -14.55 -4.81
CA GLN A 72 -8.00 -15.14 -4.24
C GLN A 72 -8.38 -14.44 -2.93
N VAL A 73 -9.67 -14.15 -2.80
CA VAL A 73 -10.27 -13.59 -1.58
C VAL A 73 -11.54 -14.37 -1.26
N VAL A 74 -11.88 -14.48 0.02
CA VAL A 74 -13.15 -15.08 0.45
C VAL A 74 -14.21 -13.98 0.50
N GLY A 75 -15.32 -14.20 -0.19
CA GLY A 75 -16.38 -13.19 -0.30
C GLY A 75 -16.01 -12.01 -1.18
N ASP A 76 -16.99 -11.15 -1.44
CA ASP A 76 -16.93 -10.04 -2.39
C ASP A 76 -16.73 -8.67 -1.70
N SER A 77 -16.40 -8.68 -0.41
CA SER A 77 -16.46 -7.50 0.45
C SER A 77 -15.08 -6.92 0.76
N SER A 78 -14.05 -7.25 -0.04
CA SER A 78 -12.70 -6.70 0.08
C SER A 78 -12.42 -5.65 -1.01
N SER A 79 -11.50 -4.72 -0.74
CA SER A 79 -11.10 -3.73 -1.74
C SER A 79 -9.63 -3.35 -1.62
N GLY A 80 -9.07 -2.94 -2.76
CA GLY A 80 -7.69 -2.44 -2.84
C GLY A 80 -7.58 -0.96 -2.50
N GLU A 81 -6.42 -0.57 -1.99
CA GLU A 81 -6.00 0.83 -1.80
C GLU A 81 -4.53 0.93 -2.27
N ILE A 82 -4.19 1.85 -3.18
CA ILE A 82 -2.80 2.00 -3.64
C ILE A 82 -1.96 2.66 -2.55
N GLU A 83 -0.80 2.07 -2.26
CA GLU A 83 0.19 2.64 -1.35
C GLU A 83 1.58 2.62 -1.99
N ALA A 84 2.40 3.61 -1.64
CA ALA A 84 3.84 3.48 -1.81
C ALA A 84 4.34 2.31 -0.95
N PHE A 85 5.17 1.45 -1.54
CA PHE A 85 5.74 0.28 -0.87
C PHE A 85 7.26 0.38 -0.85
N VAL A 86 7.82 0.54 0.34
CA VAL A 86 9.28 0.58 0.53
C VAL A 86 9.79 -0.73 1.10
N PHE A 87 10.95 -1.17 0.63
CA PHE A 87 11.56 -2.40 1.10
C PHE A 87 13.09 -2.30 1.14
N ALA A 88 13.70 -3.09 2.02
CA ALA A 88 15.15 -3.10 2.25
C ALA A 88 15.80 -4.39 1.72
N VAL A 89 16.85 -4.24 0.93
CA VAL A 89 17.74 -5.32 0.47
C VAL A 89 19.19 -4.87 0.62
N ASP A 90 20.00 -5.64 1.32
CA ASP A 90 21.43 -5.38 1.55
C ASP A 90 21.73 -3.94 2.05
N GLY A 91 20.90 -3.44 2.96
CA GLY A 91 20.99 -2.09 3.53
C GLY A 91 20.51 -0.96 2.60
N VAL A 92 19.98 -1.27 1.43
CA VAL A 92 19.49 -0.29 0.44
C VAL A 92 17.96 -0.29 0.42
N LEU A 93 17.38 0.92 0.42
CA LEU A 93 15.94 1.12 0.31
C LEU A 93 15.50 1.29 -1.15
N TYR A 94 14.43 0.59 -1.48
CA TYR A 94 13.78 0.63 -2.78
C TYR A 94 12.31 1.02 -2.62
N LEU A 95 11.74 1.61 -3.67
CA LEU A 95 10.34 2.00 -3.76
C LEU A 95 9.65 1.21 -4.87
N SER A 96 8.48 0.66 -4.57
CA SER A 96 7.50 0.14 -5.51
C SER A 96 6.10 0.62 -5.09
N ILE A 97 5.04 0.00 -5.61
CA ILE A 97 3.67 0.17 -5.13
C ILE A 97 3.10 -1.16 -4.69
N ALA A 98 2.24 -1.11 -3.67
CA ALA A 98 1.45 -2.23 -3.22
C ALA A 98 -0.01 -1.83 -3.09
N SER A 99 -0.90 -2.81 -3.16
CA SER A 99 -2.28 -2.62 -2.74
C SER A 99 -2.43 -3.08 -1.29
N ASP A 100 -2.84 -2.18 -0.39
CA ASP A 100 -3.23 -2.55 0.97
C ASP A 100 -4.64 -3.16 0.98
N HIS A 101 -4.79 -4.26 0.24
CA HIS A 101 -6.07 -4.91 0.03
C HIS A 101 -6.65 -5.34 1.38
N THR A 102 -7.88 -4.95 1.67
CA THR A 102 -8.45 -5.05 3.01
C THR A 102 -9.86 -5.62 2.95
N ASP A 103 -10.16 -6.55 3.84
CA ASP A 103 -11.52 -7.08 4.05
C ASP A 103 -12.37 -6.05 4.81
N ARG A 104 -13.41 -5.51 4.17
CA ARG A 104 -14.17 -4.41 4.76
C ARG A 104 -15.18 -4.86 5.81
N LYS A 105 -15.63 -6.12 5.74
CA LYS A 105 -16.48 -6.70 6.79
C LYS A 105 -15.66 -6.86 8.06
N LEU A 106 -14.46 -7.44 7.95
CA LEU A 106 -13.59 -7.70 9.09
C LEU A 106 -12.98 -6.41 9.65
N GLU A 107 -12.76 -5.39 8.81
CA GLU A 107 -12.19 -4.11 9.24
C GLU A 107 -13.06 -3.40 10.28
N ALA A 108 -14.38 -3.50 10.15
CA ALA A 108 -15.34 -2.98 11.13
C ALA A 108 -15.19 -3.62 12.52
N TYR A 109 -14.59 -4.82 12.61
CA TYR A 109 -14.32 -5.51 13.87
C TYR A 109 -12.86 -5.37 14.32
N SER A 110 -11.92 -5.46 13.38
CA SER A 110 -10.49 -5.37 13.64
C SER A 110 -9.71 -5.01 12.38
N VAL A 111 -9.14 -3.80 12.37
CA VAL A 111 -8.25 -3.32 11.31
C VAL A 111 -7.02 -4.23 11.13
N ALA A 112 -6.49 -4.81 12.21
CA ALA A 112 -5.33 -5.70 12.12
C ALA A 112 -5.69 -7.02 11.43
N LEU A 113 -6.83 -7.62 11.80
CA LEU A 113 -7.25 -8.89 11.20
C LEU A 113 -7.68 -8.71 9.75
N SER A 114 -8.40 -7.64 9.42
CA SER A 114 -8.82 -7.35 8.04
C SER A 114 -7.65 -7.22 7.07
N LYS A 115 -6.55 -6.61 7.54
CA LYS A 115 -5.32 -6.50 6.76
C LYS A 115 -4.57 -7.81 6.63
N GLN A 116 -4.63 -8.68 7.64
CA GLN A 116 -3.92 -9.95 7.66
C GLN A 116 -4.58 -11.01 6.77
N VAL A 117 -5.91 -11.03 6.67
CA VAL A 117 -6.62 -12.05 5.86
C VAL A 117 -6.51 -11.84 4.36
N CYS A 118 -6.13 -10.63 3.93
CA CYS A 118 -5.98 -10.28 2.53
C CYS A 118 -4.50 -10.20 2.11
N VAL A 119 -4.23 -10.68 0.89
CA VAL A 119 -2.93 -10.52 0.25
C VAL A 119 -2.63 -9.05 -0.03
N LYS A 120 -1.35 -8.73 -0.22
CA LYS A 120 -0.83 -7.42 -0.60
C LYS A 120 -0.13 -7.55 -1.96
N PRO A 121 -0.86 -7.37 -3.08
CA PRO A 121 -0.29 -7.36 -4.42
C PRO A 121 0.72 -6.22 -4.56
N VAL A 122 1.91 -6.53 -5.08
CA VAL A 122 3.04 -5.59 -5.27
C VAL A 122 3.42 -5.57 -6.75
N ALA A 123 3.77 -4.39 -7.27
CA ALA A 123 4.25 -4.28 -8.63
C ALA A 123 5.57 -5.04 -8.87
N ARG A 124 5.88 -5.27 -10.15
CA ARG A 124 7.16 -5.85 -10.58
C ARG A 124 8.23 -4.83 -10.86
N THR A 125 7.90 -3.54 -10.92
CA THR A 125 8.89 -2.48 -11.09
C THR A 125 9.24 -1.86 -9.74
N ALA A 126 10.51 -1.52 -9.55
CA ALA A 126 10.98 -0.77 -8.39
C ALA A 126 11.98 0.30 -8.82
N TRP A 127 12.14 1.32 -7.98
CA TRP A 127 13.15 2.36 -8.09
C TRP A 127 14.02 2.38 -6.84
N PRO A 128 15.31 2.80 -6.92
CA PRO A 128 16.04 3.17 -5.73
C PRO A 128 15.31 4.31 -5.01
N LEU A 129 15.02 4.18 -3.71
CA LEU A 129 14.30 5.22 -2.97
C LEU A 129 15.05 6.56 -3.00
N ALA A 130 16.39 6.50 -2.94
CA ALA A 130 17.27 7.67 -3.01
C ALA A 130 17.09 8.51 -4.28
N GLU A 131 16.61 7.92 -5.39
CA GLU A 131 16.35 8.71 -6.59
C GLU A 131 15.15 9.63 -6.38
N VAL A 132 14.11 9.22 -5.66
CA VAL A 132 12.86 9.99 -5.55
C VAL A 132 12.66 10.68 -4.21
N ALA A 133 13.54 10.44 -3.23
CA ALA A 133 13.41 10.98 -1.88
C ALA A 133 13.35 12.52 -1.85
N ASP A 134 14.15 13.20 -2.67
CA ASP A 134 14.22 14.67 -2.72
C ASP A 134 12.96 15.34 -3.30
N HIS A 135 12.10 14.57 -3.97
CA HIS A 135 10.84 15.05 -4.56
C HIS A 135 9.66 14.13 -4.26
N TRP A 136 9.69 13.45 -3.11
CA TRP A 136 8.66 12.53 -2.66
C TRP A 136 7.24 13.11 -2.81
N ASP A 137 7.06 14.36 -2.41
CA ASP A 137 5.76 15.06 -2.40
C ASP A 137 5.19 15.29 -3.82
N ALA A 138 6.04 15.28 -4.85
CA ALA A 138 5.62 15.44 -6.23
C ALA A 138 5.12 14.13 -6.86
N LEU A 139 5.42 12.98 -6.24
CA LEU A 139 4.99 11.68 -6.76
C LEU A 139 3.46 11.57 -6.72
N GLN A 140 2.89 11.10 -7.82
CA GLN A 140 1.44 10.98 -8.00
C GLN A 140 1.03 9.51 -7.91
N VAL A 141 0.02 9.23 -7.10
CA VAL A 141 -0.60 7.91 -6.98
C VAL A 141 -1.99 7.95 -7.58
N ARG A 142 -2.30 6.96 -8.42
CA ARG A 142 -3.60 6.79 -9.04
C ARG A 142 -4.05 5.35 -8.97
N SER A 143 -5.34 5.14 -8.79
CA SER A 143 -5.93 3.82 -8.98
C SER A 143 -7.26 3.91 -9.73
N ARG A 144 -7.60 2.81 -10.40
CA ARG A 144 -8.86 2.59 -11.11
C ARG A 144 -9.46 1.27 -10.67
N ILE A 145 -10.77 1.24 -10.62
CA ILE A 145 -11.55 0.02 -10.41
C ILE A 145 -12.51 -0.19 -11.58
N VAL A 146 -12.96 -1.42 -11.78
CA VAL A 146 -14.07 -1.71 -12.69
C VAL A 146 -15.36 -1.81 -11.89
N GLU A 147 -16.33 -0.95 -12.19
CA GLU A 147 -17.66 -0.92 -11.59
C GLU A 147 -18.70 -0.95 -12.71
N ASN A 148 -19.68 -1.86 -12.62
CA ASN A 148 -20.73 -2.02 -13.64
C ASN A 148 -20.19 -2.18 -15.08
N GLY A 149 -19.02 -2.82 -15.22
CA GLY A 149 -18.36 -3.04 -16.51
C GLY A 149 -17.62 -1.81 -17.08
N ALA A 150 -17.54 -0.71 -16.33
CA ALA A 150 -16.81 0.49 -16.71
C ALA A 150 -15.62 0.76 -15.77
N GLU A 151 -14.52 1.25 -16.32
CA GLU A 151 -13.41 1.75 -15.52
C GLU A 151 -13.75 3.11 -14.91
N VAL A 152 -13.53 3.24 -13.61
CA VAL A 152 -13.72 4.50 -12.89
C VAL A 152 -12.47 4.84 -12.08
N ALA A 153 -12.15 6.12 -11.99
CA ALA A 153 -11.10 6.59 -11.11
C ALA A 153 -11.48 6.31 -9.65
N TYR A 154 -10.56 5.70 -8.92
CA TYR A 154 -10.78 5.30 -7.52
C TYR A 154 -9.91 6.10 -6.56
N GLN A 155 -8.67 6.40 -6.94
CA GLN A 155 -7.78 7.29 -6.20
C GLN A 155 -7.00 8.16 -7.18
N ASP A 156 -6.76 9.42 -6.83
CA ASP A 156 -5.90 10.34 -7.59
C ASP A 156 -5.40 11.43 -6.63
N GLY A 157 -4.09 11.43 -6.37
CA GLY A 157 -3.49 12.36 -5.43
C GLY A 157 -1.96 12.31 -5.45
N THR A 158 -1.35 13.18 -4.65
CA THR A 158 0.10 13.18 -4.46
C THR A 158 0.48 12.61 -3.09
N LEU A 159 1.71 12.11 -2.97
CA LEU A 159 2.24 11.65 -1.70
C LEU A 159 2.50 12.78 -0.69
N ALA A 160 2.32 14.05 -1.07
CA ALA A 160 2.46 15.21 -0.18
C ALA A 160 1.50 15.17 1.03
N SER A 161 0.35 14.50 0.88
CA SER A 161 -0.63 14.31 1.97
C SER A 161 -0.18 13.27 3.01
N LEU A 162 0.81 12.44 2.68
CA LEU A 162 1.28 11.30 3.48
C LEU A 162 2.70 11.52 3.97
N ARG A 163 3.01 11.06 5.18
CA ARG A 163 4.38 11.08 5.73
C ARG A 163 5.37 10.44 4.76
N THR A 164 6.61 10.92 4.78
CA THR A 164 7.64 10.34 3.93
C THR A 164 7.96 8.91 4.37
N ALA A 165 8.49 8.08 3.46
CA ALA A 165 8.98 6.76 3.83
C ALA A 165 10.02 6.83 4.97
N THR A 166 10.90 7.83 4.94
CA THR A 166 11.89 8.07 5.99
C THR A 166 11.25 8.33 7.36
N ASP A 167 10.22 9.19 7.42
CA ASP A 167 9.50 9.47 8.67
C ASP A 167 8.79 8.22 9.20
N LEU A 168 8.18 7.43 8.31
CA LEU A 168 7.50 6.21 8.69
C LEU A 168 8.47 5.13 9.18
N ILE A 169 9.63 4.98 8.55
CA ILE A 169 10.69 4.06 8.98
C ILE A 169 11.25 4.48 10.35
N ALA A 170 11.48 5.78 10.55
CA ALA A 170 11.93 6.32 11.82
C ALA A 170 10.90 6.08 12.94
N GLY A 171 9.61 6.28 12.66
CA GLY A 171 8.54 6.00 13.62
C GLY A 171 8.36 4.51 13.96
N TYR A 172 8.68 3.60 13.04
CA TYR A 172 8.59 2.15 13.25
C TYR A 172 9.79 1.57 14.02
N SER A 173 11.00 1.94 13.60
CA SER A 173 12.24 1.26 14.02
C SER A 173 13.20 2.14 14.82
N GLY A 174 12.97 3.46 14.84
CA GLY A 174 13.90 4.45 15.41
C GLY A 174 15.16 4.72 14.57
N ALA A 175 15.39 3.98 13.49
CA ALA A 175 16.57 4.11 12.64
C ALA A 175 16.29 3.71 11.19
N THR A 176 16.65 2.49 10.80
CA THR A 176 16.55 1.98 9.43
C THR A 176 15.54 0.84 9.34
N LEU A 177 14.96 0.68 8.15
CA LEU A 177 14.10 -0.47 7.87
C LEU A 177 15.00 -1.72 7.83
N PRO A 178 14.74 -2.76 8.65
CA PRO A 178 15.57 -3.96 8.64
C PRO A 178 15.54 -4.67 7.29
N ASP A 179 16.67 -5.21 6.85
CA ASP A 179 16.76 -6.00 5.62
C ASP A 179 15.72 -7.12 5.58
N GLY A 180 15.15 -7.36 4.40
CA GLY A 180 14.07 -8.31 4.23
C GLY A 180 12.73 -7.85 4.81
N THR A 181 12.57 -6.55 5.08
CA THR A 181 11.29 -5.95 5.48
C THR A 181 10.70 -5.12 4.35
N GLY A 182 9.40 -5.32 4.09
CA GLY A 182 8.57 -4.42 3.29
C GLY A 182 7.63 -3.61 4.16
N MET A 183 7.35 -2.37 3.78
CA MET A 183 6.43 -1.46 4.44
C MET A 183 5.54 -0.75 3.43
N THR A 184 4.22 -0.87 3.57
CA THR A 184 3.27 0.00 2.87
C THR A 184 3.12 1.31 3.65
N CYS A 185 3.02 2.43 2.94
CA CYS A 185 3.22 3.79 3.50
C CYS A 185 1.93 4.60 3.68
N GLY A 186 0.77 3.94 3.74
CA GLY A 186 -0.52 4.59 3.75
C GLY A 186 -1.00 4.99 2.36
N THR A 187 -2.27 5.35 2.29
CA THR A 187 -2.99 5.58 1.03
C THR A 187 -3.60 6.97 0.98
N VAL A 188 -3.81 7.50 -0.23
CA VAL A 188 -4.55 8.75 -0.45
C VAL A 188 -6.05 8.49 -0.41
N ALA A 189 -6.84 9.55 -0.19
CA ALA A 189 -8.29 9.45 -0.14
C ALA A 189 -8.89 8.81 -1.41
N VAL A 190 -9.91 7.97 -1.22
CA VAL A 190 -10.67 7.35 -2.28
C VAL A 190 -11.77 8.27 -2.81
N ILE A 191 -12.01 8.23 -4.11
CA ILE A 191 -13.05 8.98 -4.80
C ILE A 191 -14.38 8.21 -4.66
N GLY A 192 -15.37 8.84 -4.02
CA GLY A 192 -16.71 8.27 -3.86
C GLY A 192 -16.85 7.22 -2.75
N GLY A 193 -15.89 7.13 -1.82
CA GLY A 193 -15.91 6.17 -0.70
C GLY A 193 -15.28 4.81 -1.05
N ILE A 194 -15.12 3.95 -0.03
CA ILE A 194 -14.50 2.63 -0.20
C ILE A 194 -15.48 1.68 -0.88
N ARG A 195 -15.04 1.01 -1.95
CA ARG A 195 -15.90 0.11 -2.75
C ARG A 195 -15.15 -1.17 -3.13
N PRO A 196 -15.75 -2.37 -2.92
CA PRO A 196 -15.22 -3.60 -3.49
C PRO A 196 -15.21 -3.57 -5.01
N ALA A 197 -14.18 -4.17 -5.60
CA ALA A 197 -14.05 -4.30 -7.04
C ALA A 197 -13.21 -5.52 -7.41
N THR A 198 -13.61 -6.23 -8.47
CA THR A 198 -12.90 -7.43 -8.94
C THR A 198 -11.67 -7.11 -9.78
N VAL A 199 -11.48 -5.86 -10.17
CA VAL A 199 -10.31 -5.38 -10.91
C VAL A 199 -9.79 -4.15 -10.20
N PHE A 200 -8.49 -4.13 -9.94
CA PHE A 200 -7.79 -2.99 -9.37
C PHE A 200 -6.53 -2.71 -10.17
N GLU A 201 -6.43 -1.50 -10.71
CA GLU A 201 -5.25 -1.00 -11.40
C GLU A 201 -4.66 0.17 -10.63
N MET A 202 -3.34 0.22 -10.54
CA MET A 202 -2.62 1.23 -9.77
C MET A 202 -1.36 1.73 -10.48
N GLU A 203 -1.08 3.02 -10.30
CA GLU A 203 0.05 3.73 -10.88
C GLU A 203 0.69 4.64 -9.84
N LEU A 204 2.02 4.59 -9.74
CA LEU A 204 2.84 5.65 -9.18
C LEU A 204 3.60 6.34 -10.32
N TYR A 205 3.41 7.63 -10.49
CA TYR A 205 4.07 8.45 -11.51
C TYR A 205 5.04 9.44 -10.87
N ASP A 206 6.28 9.45 -11.38
CA ASP A 206 7.31 10.43 -11.06
C ASP A 206 7.31 11.53 -12.15
N PRO A 207 6.76 12.73 -11.87
CA PRO A 207 6.74 13.81 -12.86
C PRO A 207 8.12 14.46 -13.08
N VAL A 208 9.07 14.30 -12.17
CA VAL A 208 10.43 14.86 -12.31
C VAL A 208 11.25 14.03 -13.28
N ARG A 209 11.12 12.69 -13.21
CA ARG A 209 11.82 11.75 -14.12
C ARG A 209 10.98 11.21 -15.27
N GLN A 210 9.70 11.54 -15.33
CA GLN A 210 8.79 11.13 -16.40
C GLN A 210 8.71 9.59 -16.57
N ARG A 211 8.59 8.87 -15.44
CA ARG A 211 8.49 7.40 -15.40
C ARG A 211 7.39 6.94 -14.45
N SER A 212 6.91 5.70 -14.60
CA SER A 212 5.83 5.16 -13.76
C SER A 212 6.08 3.71 -13.34
N ILE A 213 5.65 3.37 -12.13
CA ILE A 213 5.42 2.00 -11.68
C ILE A 213 3.94 1.71 -11.85
N ARG A 214 3.58 0.57 -12.48
CA ARG A 214 2.19 0.14 -12.67
C ARG A 214 2.01 -1.29 -12.23
N HIS A 215 0.81 -1.60 -11.74
CA HIS A 215 0.36 -2.96 -11.52
C HIS A 215 -1.16 -3.06 -11.64
N ARG A 216 -1.62 -4.22 -12.08
CA ARG A 216 -3.04 -4.54 -12.20
C ARG A 216 -3.24 -5.96 -11.70
N TYR A 217 -4.27 -6.16 -10.90
CA TYR A 217 -4.68 -7.50 -10.50
C TYR A 217 -6.20 -7.65 -10.53
N THR A 218 -6.65 -8.90 -10.56
CA THR A 218 -8.06 -9.28 -10.50
C THR A 218 -8.33 -10.23 -9.34
N LEU A 219 -9.55 -10.15 -8.80
CA LEU A 219 -10.00 -11.04 -7.74
C LEU A 219 -10.66 -12.28 -8.33
N ASP A 220 -10.20 -13.45 -7.89
CA ASP A 220 -10.94 -14.70 -7.93
C ASP A 220 -11.68 -14.87 -6.59
N VAL A 221 -12.99 -14.65 -6.61
CA VAL A 221 -13.81 -14.62 -5.39
C VAL A 221 -14.23 -16.03 -5.01
N LEU A 222 -13.71 -16.49 -3.88
CA LEU A 222 -14.03 -17.79 -3.29
C LEU A 222 -15.33 -17.73 -2.47
N PRO A 223 -16.08 -18.83 -2.40
CA PRO A 223 -17.31 -18.88 -1.60
C PRO A 223 -17.00 -18.77 -0.10
N GLU A 224 -17.83 -18.00 0.61
CA GLU A 224 -17.89 -17.97 2.08
C GLU A 224 -18.76 -19.16 2.54
N VAL A 225 -18.20 -20.10 3.30
CA VAL A 225 -18.87 -21.34 3.74
C VAL A 225 -18.91 -21.44 5.26
N ALA A 226 -19.96 -22.09 5.79
CA ALA A 226 -20.23 -22.25 7.23
C ALA A 226 -19.74 -23.59 7.80
#